data_AF-A0A955DPI8-F1
#
_entry.id   AF-A0A955DPI8-F1
#
_cell.length_a   1.000
_cell.length_b   1.000
_cell.length_c   1.000
_cell.angle_alpha   90.00
_cell.angle_beta   90.00
_cell.angle_gamma   90.00
#
_symmetry.space_group_name_H-M   'P 1'
#
loop_
_entity.id
_entity.type
_entity.pdbx_description
1 polymer ?
#
loop_
_entity_poly.entity_id
_entity_poly.type
_entity_poly.pdbx_seq_one_letter_code
_entity_poly.pdbx_strand_id
1 'polypeptide(L)'
;MPRLDQFESVFRAASKDVFTLESYNYARVLVITDLDETAAYAYGERVKQFLHVIRDDSAVWNVVHGSEFSSPAELLDLVRQDGPQLIVTYRHLHSRSLRSPHTMGEHVEVLTQATDIAVLLLPHPDNPNAAHHAFENTNVVMALTDHLSGDDRLVNAAVRFTEANGTLFLTHIEDEATYRRYMHAISRIPSIDTESARKEIRERLLQDPRDYIASVQSILEAAQVPIQVKPIITMGRHLTLFRDLIEEHHIDLLVMNTKDEDQQAMHGLVHPLAVELRTIPLLLL
;
A
#
# COMPACT_ATOMS: atom_id res chain seq x y z
N MET A 1 19.28 -39.57 24.36
CA MET A 1 18.11 -38.93 23.74
C MET A 1 18.20 -37.43 23.95
N PRO A 2 18.67 -36.68 22.95
CA PRO A 2 18.25 -35.29 22.79
C PRO A 2 17.98 -35.03 21.31
N ARG A 3 16.72 -34.86 20.87
CA ARG A 3 16.44 -34.42 19.47
C ARG A 3 14.98 -34.08 19.15
N LEU A 4 14.18 -33.63 20.12
CA LEU A 4 12.88 -33.01 19.83
C LEU A 4 12.86 -31.57 20.34
N ASP A 5 13.29 -31.34 21.58
CA ASP A 5 13.38 -30.01 22.19
C ASP A 5 14.33 -29.04 21.45
N GLN A 6 15.38 -29.55 20.80
CA GLN A 6 16.29 -28.72 20.00
C GLN A 6 15.67 -28.29 18.66
N PHE A 7 14.76 -29.07 18.07
CA PHE A 7 14.07 -28.64 16.85
C PHE A 7 12.98 -27.63 17.16
N GLU A 8 12.22 -27.82 18.25
CA GLU A 8 11.27 -26.81 18.73
C GLU A 8 11.97 -25.50 19.11
N SER A 9 13.14 -25.57 19.76
CA SER A 9 13.90 -24.38 20.14
C SER A 9 14.55 -23.67 18.96
N VAL A 10 14.94 -24.37 17.89
CA VAL A 10 15.49 -23.75 16.67
C VAL A 10 14.36 -23.16 15.81
N PHE A 11 13.19 -23.79 15.76
CA PHE A 11 12.00 -23.23 15.09
C PHE A 11 11.39 -22.04 15.85
N ARG A 12 11.43 -22.04 17.19
CA ARG A 12 11.02 -20.88 18.02
C ARG A 12 12.03 -19.73 18.00
N ALA A 13 13.27 -19.99 17.60
CA ALA A 13 14.36 -19.01 17.52
C ALA A 13 14.61 -18.51 16.10
N ALA A 14 13.67 -18.69 15.17
CA ALA A 14 13.61 -17.81 14.01
C ALA A 14 13.49 -16.37 14.55
N SER A 15 14.47 -15.54 14.24
CA SER A 15 14.45 -14.11 14.58
C SER A 15 13.11 -13.56 14.12
N LYS A 16 12.24 -13.20 15.06
CA LYS A 16 10.98 -12.54 14.70
C LYS A 16 11.37 -11.19 14.14
N ASP A 17 10.87 -10.85 12.97
CA ASP A 17 11.01 -9.49 12.48
C ASP A 17 10.30 -8.57 13.46
N VAL A 18 11.02 -7.55 13.94
CA VAL A 18 10.52 -6.55 14.87
C VAL A 18 10.50 -5.25 14.11
N PHE A 19 9.35 -4.58 14.13
CA PHE A 19 9.17 -3.32 13.43
C PHE A 19 10.20 -2.27 13.87
N THR A 20 10.73 -1.51 12.93
CA THR A 20 11.54 -0.32 13.22
C THR A 20 10.77 0.94 12.86
N LEU A 21 10.48 1.78 13.87
CA LEU A 21 9.87 3.08 13.62
C LEU A 21 10.89 4.04 13.02
N GLU A 22 10.60 4.53 11.82
CA GLU A 22 11.41 5.51 11.10
C GLU A 22 10.61 6.79 10.83
N SER A 23 11.31 7.92 10.77
CA SER A 23 10.69 9.19 10.40
C SER A 23 10.68 9.34 8.88
N TYR A 24 9.49 9.28 8.28
CA TYR A 24 9.30 9.60 6.86
C TYR A 24 8.92 11.07 6.69
N ASN A 25 9.81 11.85 6.07
CA ASN A 25 9.51 13.22 5.67
C ASN A 25 9.48 13.37 4.15
N TYR A 26 8.43 14.01 3.66
CA TYR A 26 8.25 14.37 2.26
C TYR A 26 8.53 15.87 2.09
N ALA A 27 9.81 16.23 2.14
CA ALA A 27 10.28 17.59 2.00
C ALA A 27 10.05 18.17 0.60
N ARG A 28 9.81 17.32 -0.41
CA ARG A 28 9.42 17.76 -1.75
C ARG A 28 8.29 16.89 -2.31
N VAL A 29 7.18 17.54 -2.63
CA VAL A 29 5.99 16.94 -3.21
C VAL A 29 5.71 17.56 -4.58
N LEU A 30 5.55 16.72 -5.59
CA LEU A 30 5.20 17.13 -6.94
C LEU A 30 3.76 16.73 -7.25
N VAL A 31 2.88 17.70 -7.45
CA VAL A 31 1.49 17.48 -7.89
C VAL A 31 1.44 17.57 -9.40
N ILE A 32 0.95 16.53 -10.07
CA ILE A 32 0.90 16.45 -11.53
C ILE A 32 -0.56 16.37 -11.98
N THR A 33 -0.92 17.22 -12.93
CA THR A 33 -2.29 17.32 -13.47
C THR A 33 -2.25 17.51 -14.99
N ASP A 34 -3.37 17.23 -15.66
CA ASP A 34 -3.61 17.58 -17.06
C ASP A 34 -4.54 18.82 -17.21
N LEU A 35 -4.75 19.54 -16.11
CA LEU A 35 -5.59 20.74 -16.03
C LEU A 35 -4.86 21.97 -16.58
N ASP A 36 -5.61 23.02 -16.90
CA ASP A 36 -5.01 24.34 -17.13
C ASP A 36 -4.34 24.89 -15.86
N GLU A 37 -3.46 25.88 -16.02
CA GLU A 37 -2.65 26.44 -14.95
C GLU A 37 -3.49 26.84 -13.71
N THR A 38 -4.61 27.55 -13.91
CA THR A 38 -5.42 28.04 -12.78
C THR A 38 -6.10 26.88 -12.04
N ALA A 39 -6.67 25.94 -12.79
CA ALA A 39 -7.30 24.76 -12.22
C ALA A 39 -6.28 23.81 -11.56
N ALA A 40 -5.09 23.69 -12.11
CA ALA A 40 -3.99 22.89 -11.56
C ALA A 40 -3.55 23.43 -10.19
N TYR A 41 -3.32 24.75 -10.05
CA TYR A 41 -2.97 25.33 -8.75
C TYR A 41 -4.09 25.17 -7.72
N ALA A 42 -5.36 25.37 -8.11
CA ALA A 42 -6.49 25.13 -7.21
C ALA A 42 -6.58 23.66 -6.78
N TYR A 43 -6.31 22.72 -7.69
CA TYR A 43 -6.24 21.30 -7.37
C TYR A 43 -5.07 21.00 -6.42
N GLY A 44 -3.90 21.59 -6.64
CA GLY A 44 -2.74 21.48 -5.76
C GLY A 44 -3.03 21.92 -4.33
N GLU A 45 -3.75 23.02 -4.14
CA GLU A 45 -4.17 23.46 -2.78
C GLU A 45 -5.14 22.47 -2.13
N ARG A 46 -6.06 21.86 -2.89
CA ARG A 46 -6.93 20.80 -2.37
C ARG A 46 -6.12 19.57 -1.95
N VAL A 47 -5.13 19.17 -2.75
CA VAL A 47 -4.22 18.07 -2.41
C VAL A 47 -3.45 18.38 -1.12
N LYS A 48 -2.92 19.60 -0.97
CA LYS A 48 -2.23 20.03 0.27
C LYS A 48 -3.13 19.96 1.50
N GLN A 49 -4.41 20.33 1.34
CA GLN A 49 -5.39 20.24 2.42
C GLN A 49 -5.69 18.77 2.78
N PHE A 50 -5.90 17.92 1.77
CA PHE A 50 -6.11 16.49 1.95
C PHE A 50 -4.91 15.84 2.68
N LEU A 51 -3.69 16.21 2.30
CA LEU A 51 -2.42 15.69 2.83
C LEU A 51 -1.87 16.50 4.01
N HIS A 52 -2.73 17.15 4.79
CA HIS A 52 -2.26 17.95 5.92
C HIS A 52 -1.49 17.14 6.97
N VAL A 53 -1.75 15.84 7.10
CA VAL A 53 -1.01 14.93 8.01
C VAL A 53 0.49 14.84 7.71
N ILE A 54 0.87 14.92 6.44
CA ILE A 54 2.29 14.90 6.02
C ILE A 54 2.87 16.30 5.84
N ARG A 55 2.07 17.34 6.06
CA ARG A 55 2.48 18.72 5.83
C ARG A 55 3.60 19.09 6.81
N ASP A 56 4.67 19.60 6.23
CA ASP A 56 5.78 20.25 6.90
C ASP A 56 5.88 21.67 6.33
N ASP A 57 6.03 22.69 7.19
CA ASP A 57 6.14 24.08 6.76
C ASP A 57 7.39 24.33 5.89
N SER A 58 8.38 23.46 5.98
CA SER A 58 9.58 23.47 5.15
C SER A 58 9.44 22.70 3.84
N ALA A 59 8.35 21.94 3.65
CA ALA A 59 8.14 21.15 2.44
C ALA A 59 7.87 22.04 1.23
N VAL A 60 8.55 21.72 0.12
CA VAL A 60 8.36 22.37 -1.17
C VAL A 60 7.28 21.61 -1.94
N TRP A 61 6.28 22.35 -2.41
CA TRP A 61 5.18 21.81 -3.20
C TRP A 61 5.18 22.45 -4.58
N ASN A 62 5.45 21.66 -5.60
CA ASN A 62 5.41 22.10 -7.00
C ASN A 62 4.18 21.51 -7.68
N VAL A 63 3.60 22.25 -8.62
CA VAL A 63 2.43 21.84 -9.38
C VAL A 63 2.79 21.88 -10.86
N VAL A 64 2.58 20.76 -11.55
CA VAL A 64 2.72 20.63 -13.00
C VAL A 64 1.33 20.66 -13.62
N HIS A 65 1.12 21.56 -14.58
CA HIS A 65 -0.11 21.69 -15.36
C HIS A 65 0.00 21.03 -16.73
N GLY A 66 -1.15 20.75 -17.36
CA GLY A 66 -1.24 19.85 -18.52
C GLY A 66 -0.60 20.36 -19.82
N SER A 67 -0.16 21.61 -19.88
CA SER A 67 0.59 22.13 -21.04
C SER A 67 2.11 21.99 -20.90
N GLU A 68 2.62 21.56 -19.75
CA GLU A 68 4.06 21.38 -19.51
C GLU A 68 4.60 20.05 -20.03
N PHE A 69 3.72 19.08 -20.29
CA PHE A 69 4.08 17.78 -20.86
C PHE A 69 2.95 17.28 -21.77
N SER A 70 3.33 16.48 -22.75
CA SER A 70 2.41 15.87 -23.73
C SER A 70 2.63 14.37 -23.90
N SER A 71 3.75 13.87 -23.36
CA SER A 71 4.12 12.46 -23.43
C SER A 71 4.62 11.92 -22.10
N PRO A 72 4.57 10.60 -21.88
CA PRO A 72 5.14 9.97 -20.69
C PRO A 72 6.64 10.24 -20.52
N ALA A 73 7.41 10.40 -21.61
CA ALA A 73 8.84 10.70 -21.53
C ALA A 73 9.11 12.09 -20.96
N GLU A 74 8.38 13.10 -21.44
CA GLU A 74 8.46 14.48 -20.93
C GLU A 74 8.05 14.55 -19.46
N LEU A 75 7.01 13.80 -19.07
CA LEU A 75 6.58 13.68 -17.67
C LEU A 75 7.71 13.13 -16.78
N LEU A 76 8.39 12.07 -17.21
CA LEU A 76 9.51 11.50 -16.45
C LEU A 76 10.68 12.48 -16.35
N ASP A 77 10.94 13.28 -17.37
CA ASP A 77 11.99 14.29 -17.31
C ASP A 77 11.65 15.42 -16.33
N LEU A 78 10.39 15.85 -16.26
CA LEU A 78 9.93 16.80 -15.24
C LEU A 78 10.11 16.24 -13.81
N VAL A 79 9.71 14.98 -13.60
CA VAL A 79 9.89 14.28 -12.31
C VAL A 79 11.37 14.22 -11.92
N ARG A 80 12.26 13.88 -12.86
CA ARG A 80 13.71 13.82 -12.61
C ARG A 80 14.30 15.20 -12.30
N GLN A 81 13.85 16.24 -12.99
CA GLN A 81 14.33 17.61 -12.78
C GLN A 81 13.89 18.17 -11.44
N ASP A 82 12.66 17.88 -11.01
CA ASP A 82 12.16 18.32 -9.71
C ASP A 82 12.78 17.53 -8.55
N GLY A 83 12.99 16.22 -8.73
CA GLY A 83 13.51 15.31 -7.71
C GLY A 83 12.59 15.14 -6.49
N PRO A 84 11.29 14.85 -6.66
CA PRO A 84 10.35 14.75 -5.54
C PRO A 84 10.56 13.48 -4.72
N GLN A 85 10.09 13.50 -3.49
CA GLN A 85 10.00 12.33 -2.62
C GLN A 85 8.60 11.69 -2.64
N LEU A 86 7.60 12.46 -3.08
CA LEU A 86 6.23 12.01 -3.31
C LEU A 86 5.70 12.68 -4.57
N ILE A 87 5.10 11.87 -5.44
CA ILE A 87 4.34 12.34 -6.59
C ILE A 87 2.88 12.18 -6.26
N VAL A 88 2.07 13.22 -6.47
CA VAL A 88 0.62 13.15 -6.35
C VAL A 88 0.01 13.39 -7.71
N THR A 89 -0.82 12.46 -8.16
CA THR A 89 -1.51 12.56 -9.45
C THR A 89 -2.87 11.87 -9.36
N TYR A 90 -3.67 11.97 -10.40
CA TYR A 90 -4.88 11.16 -10.55
C TYR A 90 -4.82 10.25 -11.77
N ARG A 91 -5.73 9.28 -11.78
CA ARG A 91 -5.89 8.29 -12.86
C ARG A 91 -6.14 8.96 -14.20
N HIS A 92 -5.69 8.35 -15.28
CA HIS A 92 -6.06 8.74 -16.64
C HIS A 92 -5.61 10.16 -17.06
N LEU A 93 -4.46 10.64 -16.54
CA LEU A 93 -3.81 11.86 -17.05
C LEU A 93 -3.73 11.88 -18.58
N HIS A 94 -4.15 13.00 -19.17
CA HIS A 94 -4.26 13.27 -20.60
C HIS A 94 -5.13 12.28 -21.39
N SER A 95 -5.94 11.46 -20.71
CA SER A 95 -6.80 10.50 -21.38
C SER A 95 -8.18 11.08 -21.64
N ARG A 96 -8.59 11.04 -22.92
CA ARG A 96 -9.99 11.26 -23.30
C ARG A 96 -10.92 10.11 -22.86
N SER A 97 -10.33 9.00 -22.40
CA SER A 97 -11.02 7.77 -22.05
C SER A 97 -11.10 7.56 -20.54
N LEU A 98 -11.64 8.55 -19.82
CA LEU A 98 -11.97 8.52 -18.38
C LEU A 98 -12.70 7.24 -17.92
N ARG A 99 -13.30 6.52 -18.86
CA ARG A 99 -14.15 5.35 -18.63
C ARG A 99 -13.47 4.01 -18.87
N SER A 100 -12.26 3.94 -19.43
CA SER A 100 -11.61 2.64 -19.66
C SER A 100 -11.28 1.98 -18.32
N PRO A 101 -11.97 0.91 -17.91
CA PRO A 101 -11.83 0.34 -16.56
C PRO A 101 -10.63 -0.60 -16.44
N HIS A 102 -9.79 -0.70 -17.47
CA HIS A 102 -8.76 -1.74 -17.61
C HIS A 102 -7.33 -1.21 -17.52
N THR A 103 -7.14 0.06 -17.18
CA THR A 103 -5.84 0.74 -17.18
C THR A 103 -5.84 1.87 -16.15
N MET A 104 -4.68 2.26 -15.65
CA MET A 104 -4.53 3.49 -14.86
C MET A 104 -4.34 4.75 -15.73
N GLY A 105 -4.17 4.57 -17.05
CA GLY A 105 -3.77 5.59 -18.01
C GLY A 105 -2.28 5.53 -18.31
N GLU A 106 -1.91 5.73 -19.58
CA GLU A 106 -0.55 5.57 -20.10
C GLU A 106 0.52 6.32 -19.27
N HIS A 107 0.28 7.60 -18.97
CA HIS A 107 1.20 8.41 -18.17
C HIS A 107 1.42 7.83 -16.77
N VAL A 108 0.35 7.39 -16.12
CA VAL A 108 0.40 6.84 -14.75
C VAL A 108 1.08 5.48 -14.75
N GLU A 109 0.78 4.61 -15.72
CA GLU A 109 1.41 3.29 -15.83
C GLU A 109 2.92 3.38 -16.08
N VAL A 110 3.34 4.28 -16.98
CA VAL A 110 4.77 4.53 -17.20
C VAL A 110 5.40 5.11 -15.93
N LEU A 111 4.73 6.05 -15.26
CA LEU A 111 5.23 6.67 -14.05
C LEU A 111 5.49 5.61 -12.96
N THR A 112 4.50 4.77 -12.63
CA THR A 112 4.62 3.78 -11.56
C THR A 112 5.61 2.65 -11.88
N GLN A 113 5.93 2.43 -13.16
CA GLN A 113 6.92 1.43 -13.57
C GLN A 113 8.35 2.00 -13.64
N ALA A 114 8.50 3.25 -14.10
CA ALA A 114 9.79 3.85 -14.42
C ALA A 114 10.43 4.68 -13.30
N THR A 115 9.72 4.88 -12.18
CA THR A 115 10.24 5.55 -10.98
C THR A 115 10.18 4.64 -9.76
N ASP A 116 11.05 4.92 -8.78
CA ASP A 116 11.01 4.32 -7.44
C ASP A 116 10.49 5.33 -6.39
N ILE A 117 10.05 6.50 -6.85
CA ILE A 117 9.42 7.53 -6.03
C ILE A 117 7.99 7.09 -5.74
N ALA A 118 7.54 7.24 -4.49
CA ALA A 118 6.17 6.95 -4.10
C ALA A 118 5.16 7.79 -4.92
N VAL A 119 4.12 7.14 -5.42
CA VAL A 119 3.06 7.76 -6.21
C VAL A 119 1.73 7.66 -5.45
N LEU A 120 1.21 8.78 -4.99
CA LEU A 120 -0.17 8.89 -4.51
C LEU A 120 -1.10 9.09 -5.71
N LEU A 121 -1.83 8.04 -6.05
CA LEU A 121 -2.79 8.00 -7.14
C LEU A 121 -4.21 8.25 -6.62
N LEU A 122 -4.73 9.44 -6.89
CA LEU A 122 -6.08 9.86 -6.55
C LEU A 122 -7.11 9.36 -7.59
N PRO A 123 -8.39 9.21 -7.20
CA PRO A 123 -9.47 9.10 -8.16
C PRO A 123 -9.44 10.28 -9.15
N HIS A 124 -9.81 10.04 -10.41
CA HIS A 124 -9.93 11.13 -11.39
C HIS A 124 -10.95 12.17 -10.85
N PRO A 125 -10.67 13.49 -10.94
CA PRO A 125 -11.53 14.53 -10.38
C PRO A 125 -12.98 14.48 -10.89
N ASP A 126 -13.17 14.10 -12.16
CA ASP A 126 -14.49 13.90 -12.78
C ASP A 126 -15.08 12.49 -12.60
N ASN A 127 -14.53 11.65 -11.71
CA ASN A 127 -15.09 10.32 -11.46
C ASN A 127 -16.39 10.42 -10.64
N PRO A 128 -17.58 10.16 -11.23
CA PRO A 128 -18.84 10.26 -10.49
C PRO A 128 -19.01 9.17 -9.42
N ASN A 129 -18.18 8.13 -9.47
CA ASN A 129 -18.22 6.99 -8.56
C ASN A 129 -17.09 7.04 -7.52
N ALA A 130 -16.35 8.15 -7.40
CA ALA A 130 -15.40 8.32 -6.30
C ALA A 130 -16.16 8.18 -4.96
N ALA A 131 -15.57 7.49 -3.98
CA ALA A 131 -16.20 7.38 -2.68
C ALA A 131 -16.28 8.78 -2.06
N HIS A 132 -17.37 9.09 -1.36
CA HIS A 132 -17.59 10.44 -0.84
C HIS A 132 -16.45 10.94 0.05
N HIS A 133 -15.82 10.04 0.80
CA HIS A 133 -14.72 10.32 1.73
C HIS A 133 -13.32 10.32 1.07
N ALA A 134 -13.19 9.84 -0.17
CA ALA A 134 -11.93 9.53 -0.86
C ALA A 134 -10.95 10.71 -1.08
N PHE A 135 -11.33 11.93 -0.72
CA PHE A 135 -10.44 13.08 -0.84
C PHE A 135 -10.68 14.10 0.27
N GLU A 136 -11.16 13.63 1.41
CA GLU A 136 -11.49 14.48 2.56
C GLU A 136 -10.36 14.49 3.61
N ASN A 137 -9.86 13.31 3.98
CA ASN A 137 -8.85 13.13 5.04
C ASN A 137 -8.22 11.73 4.93
N THR A 138 -7.34 11.39 5.86
CA THR A 138 -6.68 10.07 5.94
C THR A 138 -6.91 9.41 7.30
N ASN A 139 -8.14 9.49 7.81
CA ASN A 139 -8.49 8.95 9.13
C ASN A 139 -8.42 7.42 9.18
N VAL A 140 -8.74 6.75 8.08
CA VAL A 140 -8.70 5.30 7.98
C VAL A 140 -7.76 4.87 6.86
N VAL A 141 -6.57 4.42 7.23
CA VAL A 141 -5.54 3.93 6.29
C VAL A 141 -5.48 2.42 6.35
N MET A 142 -5.30 1.76 5.20
CA MET A 142 -5.00 0.33 5.14
C MET A 142 -3.67 0.13 4.44
N ALA A 143 -2.74 -0.56 5.09
CA ALA A 143 -1.53 -1.09 4.46
C ALA A 143 -1.80 -2.52 4.01
N LEU A 144 -1.48 -2.81 2.75
CA LEU A 144 -1.75 -4.10 2.15
C LEU A 144 -0.52 -4.70 1.47
N THR A 145 -0.24 -5.95 1.84
CA THR A 145 0.79 -6.79 1.23
C THR A 145 0.46 -8.27 1.48
N ASP A 146 1.01 -9.16 0.66
CA ASP A 146 1.02 -10.61 0.89
C ASP A 146 2.21 -11.07 1.75
N HIS A 147 3.13 -10.15 2.07
CA HIS A 147 4.24 -10.37 2.99
C HIS A 147 4.47 -9.16 3.90
N LEU A 148 3.73 -9.10 5.02
CA LEU A 148 3.79 -7.95 5.93
C LEU A 148 4.99 -7.98 6.90
N SER A 149 5.40 -9.17 7.33
CA SER A 149 6.46 -9.31 8.34
C SER A 149 7.77 -8.74 7.81
N GLY A 150 8.37 -7.81 8.57
CA GLY A 150 9.62 -7.15 8.19
C GLY A 150 9.49 -6.00 7.18
N ASP A 151 8.29 -5.69 6.70
CA ASP A 151 8.05 -4.57 5.77
C ASP A 151 7.91 -3.24 6.52
N ASP A 152 9.04 -2.77 7.08
CA ASP A 152 9.10 -1.51 7.81
C ASP A 152 8.75 -0.33 6.90
N ARG A 153 9.11 -0.39 5.61
CA ARG A 153 8.86 0.68 4.63
C ARG A 153 7.37 0.92 4.44
N LEU A 154 6.60 -0.14 4.18
CA LEU A 154 5.16 -0.06 4.00
C LEU A 154 4.46 0.45 5.27
N VAL A 155 4.83 -0.11 6.43
CA VAL A 155 4.20 0.26 7.70
C VAL A 155 4.53 1.70 8.08
N ASN A 156 5.78 2.14 7.98
CA ASN A 156 6.15 3.52 8.30
C ASN A 156 5.48 4.52 7.36
N ALA A 157 5.37 4.21 6.06
CA ALA A 157 4.61 5.05 5.13
C ALA A 157 3.13 5.13 5.56
N ALA A 158 2.48 4.00 5.85
CA ALA A 158 1.08 3.99 6.27
C ALA A 158 0.85 4.73 7.59
N VAL A 159 1.76 4.57 8.57
CA VAL A 159 1.76 5.35 9.82
C VAL A 159 1.84 6.85 9.53
N ARG A 160 2.76 7.27 8.65
CA ARG A 160 2.98 8.69 8.32
C ARG A 160 1.75 9.34 7.69
N PHE A 161 0.98 8.57 6.92
CA PHE A 161 -0.26 9.05 6.30
C PHE A 161 -1.50 8.83 7.17
N THR A 162 -1.42 8.24 8.36
CA THR A 162 -2.60 8.08 9.22
C THR A 162 -2.78 9.31 10.10
N GLU A 163 -3.95 9.95 10.04
CA GLU A 163 -4.28 11.11 10.88
C GLU A 163 -4.14 10.81 12.38
N ALA A 164 -3.90 11.86 13.17
CA ALA A 164 -3.94 11.75 14.62
C ALA A 164 -5.34 11.33 15.09
N ASN A 165 -5.38 10.31 15.94
CA ASN A 165 -6.55 9.55 16.40
C ASN A 165 -7.27 8.74 15.30
N GLY A 166 -6.64 8.60 14.13
CA GLY A 166 -7.07 7.73 13.05
C GLY A 166 -6.80 6.25 13.33
N THR A 167 -7.23 5.40 12.40
CA THR A 167 -7.04 3.95 12.42
C THR A 167 -6.17 3.50 11.24
N LEU A 168 -5.11 2.76 11.55
CA LEU A 168 -4.30 2.04 10.59
C LEU A 168 -4.66 0.55 10.62
N PHE A 169 -5.19 0.04 9.52
CA PHE A 169 -5.35 -1.40 9.30
C PHE A 169 -4.08 -1.97 8.68
N LEU A 170 -3.48 -2.96 9.35
CA LEU A 170 -2.38 -3.74 8.81
C LEU A 170 -2.91 -5.08 8.32
N THR A 171 -2.91 -5.25 7.00
CA THR A 171 -3.58 -6.36 6.34
C THR A 171 -2.57 -7.34 5.75
N HIS A 172 -2.68 -8.60 6.18
CA HIS A 172 -1.95 -9.74 5.63
C HIS A 172 -2.95 -10.80 5.17
N ILE A 173 -2.91 -11.13 3.88
CA ILE A 173 -3.77 -12.16 3.30
C ILE A 173 -2.92 -13.26 2.71
N GLU A 174 -2.98 -14.43 3.34
CA GLU A 174 -2.34 -15.65 2.84
C GLU A 174 -3.14 -16.25 1.68
N ASP A 175 -2.46 -16.63 0.60
CA ASP A 175 -3.09 -17.22 -0.57
C ASP A 175 -3.64 -18.63 -0.27
N GLU A 176 -4.96 -18.71 -0.20
CA GLU A 176 -5.65 -19.95 0.08
C GLU A 176 -5.46 -21.01 -1.02
N ALA A 177 -5.29 -20.61 -2.29
CA ALA A 177 -5.07 -21.54 -3.39
C ALA A 177 -3.70 -22.21 -3.29
N THR A 178 -2.66 -21.42 -3.02
CA THR A 178 -1.30 -21.92 -2.76
C THR A 178 -1.27 -22.83 -1.54
N TYR A 179 -1.90 -22.43 -0.44
CA TYR A 179 -2.03 -23.26 0.75
C TYR A 179 -2.71 -24.61 0.45
N ARG A 180 -3.85 -24.62 -0.25
CA ARG A 180 -4.57 -25.84 -0.63
C ARG A 180 -3.72 -26.77 -1.50
N ARG A 181 -2.93 -26.22 -2.42
CA ARG A 181 -2.00 -26.98 -3.26
C ARG A 181 -0.92 -27.68 -2.42
N TYR A 182 -0.33 -27.00 -1.44
CA TYR A 182 0.63 -27.63 -0.52
C TYR A 182 -0.03 -28.71 0.33
N MET A 183 -1.23 -28.47 0.87
CA MET A 183 -1.94 -29.49 1.65
C MET A 183 -2.30 -30.73 0.82
N HIS A 184 -2.60 -30.56 -0.47
CA HIS A 184 -2.81 -31.69 -1.38
C HIS A 184 -1.53 -32.50 -1.64
N ALA A 185 -0.36 -31.87 -1.67
CA ALA A 185 0.91 -32.60 -1.79
C ALA A 185 1.25 -33.35 -0.49
N ILE A 186 1.10 -32.69 0.66
CA ILE A 186 1.35 -33.27 1.98
C ILE A 186 0.45 -34.48 2.23
N SER A 187 -0.82 -34.44 1.77
CA SER A 187 -1.76 -35.56 1.94
C SER A 187 -1.37 -36.84 1.20
N ARG A 188 -0.42 -36.77 0.27
CA ARG A 188 0.12 -37.94 -0.43
C ARG A 188 1.29 -38.60 0.30
N ILE A 189 1.76 -38.01 1.40
CA ILE A 189 2.87 -38.54 2.20
C ILE A 189 2.28 -39.44 3.30
N PRO A 190 2.41 -40.78 3.22
CA PRO A 190 1.68 -41.69 4.10
C PRO A 190 2.03 -41.56 5.59
N SER A 191 3.20 -41.01 5.89
CA SER A 191 3.71 -40.84 7.25
C SER A 191 3.23 -39.56 7.95
N ILE A 192 2.49 -38.68 7.28
CA ILE A 192 2.05 -37.40 7.84
C ILE A 192 0.56 -37.46 8.16
N ASP A 193 0.20 -37.10 9.41
CA ASP A 193 -1.18 -36.78 9.74
C ASP A 193 -1.57 -35.47 9.06
N THR A 194 -2.35 -35.59 7.99
CA THR A 194 -2.73 -34.47 7.14
C THR A 194 -3.64 -33.48 7.87
N GLU A 195 -4.48 -33.94 8.80
CA GLU A 195 -5.42 -33.04 9.49
C GLU A 195 -4.69 -32.18 10.53
N SER A 196 -3.78 -32.78 11.31
CA SER A 196 -2.90 -32.01 12.21
C SER A 196 -2.00 -31.05 11.42
N ALA A 197 -1.33 -31.54 10.37
CA ALA A 197 -0.47 -30.69 9.54
C ALA A 197 -1.23 -29.50 8.93
N ARG A 198 -2.47 -29.72 8.47
CA ARG A 198 -3.33 -28.64 7.95
C ARG A 198 -3.55 -27.55 8.99
N LYS A 199 -3.93 -27.91 10.21
CA LYS A 199 -4.18 -26.93 11.28
C LYS A 199 -2.90 -26.17 11.66
N GLU A 200 -1.82 -26.90 11.91
CA GLU A 200 -0.56 -26.34 12.43
C GLU A 200 0.13 -25.43 11.40
N ILE A 201 0.17 -25.83 10.13
CA ILE A 201 0.76 -25.01 9.07
C ILE A 201 -0.05 -23.73 8.88
N ARG A 202 -1.39 -23.81 8.91
CA ARG A 202 -2.25 -22.62 8.84
C ARG A 202 -2.01 -21.67 10.01
N GLU A 203 -1.97 -22.20 11.23
CA GLU A 203 -1.70 -21.39 12.42
C GLU A 203 -0.33 -20.73 12.33
N ARG A 204 0.68 -21.45 11.86
CA ARG A 204 2.05 -20.95 11.71
C ARG A 204 2.18 -19.86 10.65
N LEU A 205 1.59 -20.04 9.46
CA LEU A 205 1.61 -19.03 8.38
C LEU A 205 1.01 -17.69 8.87
N LEU A 206 -0.02 -17.75 9.70
CA LEU A 206 -0.67 -16.55 10.23
C LEU A 206 -0.02 -16.04 11.52
N GLN A 207 0.99 -16.72 12.07
CA GLN A 207 1.62 -16.32 13.33
C GLN A 207 2.65 -15.21 13.14
N ASP A 208 3.48 -15.31 12.10
CA ASP A 208 4.53 -14.32 11.84
C ASP A 208 3.96 -12.91 11.61
N PRO A 209 2.94 -12.69 10.75
CA PRO A 209 2.31 -11.37 10.62
C PRO A 209 1.61 -10.90 11.91
N ARG A 210 1.08 -11.82 12.75
CA ARG A 210 0.50 -11.46 14.06
C ARG A 210 1.56 -10.90 15.00
N ASP A 211 2.69 -11.60 15.11
CA ASP A 211 3.78 -11.20 15.97
C ASP A 211 4.39 -9.88 15.51
N TYR A 212 4.54 -9.69 14.20
CA TYR A 212 5.02 -8.45 13.62
C TYR A 212 4.07 -7.27 13.90
N ILE A 213 2.76 -7.41 13.65
CA ILE A 213 1.79 -6.34 13.95
C ILE A 213 1.75 -6.01 15.45
N ALA A 214 1.88 -7.02 16.33
CA ALA A 214 1.97 -6.79 17.76
C ALA A 214 3.22 -5.97 18.13
N SER A 215 4.34 -6.17 17.41
CA SER A 215 5.54 -5.34 17.57
C SER A 215 5.29 -3.90 17.12
N VAL A 216 4.59 -3.68 15.99
CA VAL A 216 4.20 -2.34 15.52
C VAL A 216 3.38 -1.62 16.59
N GLN A 217 2.34 -2.26 17.10
CA GLN A 217 1.48 -1.71 18.17
C GLN A 217 2.30 -1.28 19.39
N SER A 218 3.17 -2.16 19.88
CA SER A 218 3.99 -1.91 21.06
C SER A 218 4.93 -0.72 20.87
N ILE A 219 5.55 -0.62 19.69
CA ILE A 219 6.54 0.42 19.39
C ILE A 219 5.87 1.78 19.17
N LEU A 220 4.74 1.83 18.47
CA LEU A 220 3.99 3.06 18.29
C LEU A 220 3.40 3.57 19.61
N GLU A 221 2.92 2.68 20.48
CA GLU A 221 2.46 3.03 21.83
C GLU A 221 3.61 3.61 22.67
N ALA A 222 4.79 2.96 22.65
CA ALA A 222 5.98 3.45 23.36
C ALA A 222 6.48 4.80 22.82
N ALA A 223 6.38 5.03 21.51
CA ALA A 223 6.70 6.30 20.86
C ALA A 223 5.58 7.35 20.98
N GLN A 224 4.45 7.00 21.61
CA GLN A 224 3.28 7.85 21.79
C GLN A 224 2.70 8.39 20.47
N VAL A 225 2.79 7.60 19.39
CA VAL A 225 2.18 7.94 18.11
C VAL A 225 0.66 7.79 18.26
N PRO A 226 -0.12 8.85 18.05
CA PRO A 226 -1.53 8.89 18.43
C PRO A 226 -2.42 8.22 17.37
N ILE A 227 -2.20 6.94 17.06
CA ILE A 227 -3.04 6.21 16.09
C ILE A 227 -3.48 4.86 16.65
N GLN A 228 -4.59 4.33 16.14
CA GLN A 228 -5.05 2.98 16.47
C GLN A 228 -4.61 1.99 15.38
N VAL A 229 -3.78 1.01 15.73
CA VAL A 229 -3.40 -0.07 14.79
C VAL A 229 -4.30 -1.29 14.96
N LYS A 230 -4.93 -1.75 13.88
CA LYS A 230 -5.80 -2.94 13.85
C LYS A 230 -5.28 -4.00 12.87
N PRO A 231 -5.15 -5.27 13.30
CA PRO A 231 -4.74 -6.35 12.41
C PRO A 231 -5.91 -6.88 11.56
N ILE A 232 -5.66 -7.16 10.29
CA ILE A 232 -6.51 -8.02 9.44
C ILE A 232 -5.63 -9.15 8.91
N ILE A 233 -5.73 -10.33 9.53
CA ILE A 233 -4.85 -11.47 9.22
C ILE A 233 -5.71 -12.67 8.90
N THR A 234 -5.73 -13.06 7.62
CA THR A 234 -6.63 -14.11 7.15
C THR A 234 -6.06 -14.87 5.96
N MET A 235 -6.73 -15.97 5.59
CA MET A 235 -6.50 -16.68 4.34
C MET A 235 -7.68 -16.42 3.41
N GLY A 236 -7.42 -16.11 2.14
CA GLY A 236 -8.50 -15.88 1.20
C GLY A 236 -8.04 -15.66 -0.23
N ARG A 237 -9.02 -15.31 -1.09
CA ARG A 237 -8.75 -14.83 -2.44
C ARG A 237 -8.62 -13.32 -2.42
N HIS A 238 -7.44 -12.85 -2.77
CA HIS A 238 -6.99 -11.46 -2.72
C HIS A 238 -8.03 -10.44 -3.24
N LEU A 239 -8.36 -10.43 -4.54
CA LEU A 239 -9.16 -9.34 -5.15
C LEU A 239 -10.55 -9.10 -4.51
N THR A 240 -11.37 -10.14 -4.35
CA THR A 240 -12.72 -9.99 -3.78
C THR A 240 -12.66 -9.52 -2.33
N LEU A 241 -11.77 -10.13 -1.55
CA LEU A 241 -11.64 -9.83 -0.14
C LEU A 241 -11.15 -8.39 0.09
N PHE A 242 -10.25 -7.88 -0.76
CA PHE A 242 -9.79 -6.50 -0.65
C PHE A 242 -10.90 -5.48 -0.87
N ARG A 243 -11.77 -5.71 -1.85
CA ARG A 243 -12.92 -4.83 -2.08
C ARG A 243 -13.87 -4.82 -0.89
N ASP A 244 -14.18 -6.00 -0.36
CA ASP A 244 -15.05 -6.13 0.80
C ASP A 244 -14.46 -5.42 2.02
N LEU A 245 -13.15 -5.55 2.28
CA LEU A 245 -12.47 -4.88 3.39
C LEU A 245 -12.43 -3.35 3.22
N ILE A 246 -12.23 -2.85 2.00
CA ILE A 246 -12.23 -1.42 1.70
C ILE A 246 -13.61 -0.81 1.99
N GLU A 247 -14.66 -1.49 1.54
CA GLU A 247 -16.04 -1.06 1.75
C GLU A 247 -16.45 -1.20 3.23
N GLU A 248 -16.13 -2.32 3.89
CA GLU A 248 -16.47 -2.61 5.29
C GLU A 248 -15.85 -1.62 6.27
N HIS A 249 -14.60 -1.25 6.05
CA HIS A 249 -13.85 -0.38 6.96
C HIS A 249 -13.83 1.09 6.54
N HIS A 250 -14.46 1.43 5.41
CA HIS A 250 -14.48 2.79 4.85
C HIS A 250 -13.07 3.38 4.71
N ILE A 251 -12.19 2.63 4.04
CA ILE A 251 -10.77 2.98 3.90
C ILE A 251 -10.61 4.26 3.08
N ASP A 252 -9.99 5.29 3.66
CA ASP A 252 -9.70 6.58 3.02
C ASP A 252 -8.45 6.53 2.13
N LEU A 253 -7.48 5.70 2.49
CA LEU A 253 -6.23 5.52 1.75
C LEU A 253 -5.74 4.07 1.82
N LEU A 254 -5.47 3.48 0.67
CA LEU A 254 -4.80 2.18 0.57
C LEU A 254 -3.31 2.37 0.25
N VAL A 255 -2.42 1.76 1.03
CA VAL A 255 -0.98 1.79 0.83
C VAL A 255 -0.49 0.40 0.39
N MET A 256 0.28 0.33 -0.69
CA MET A 256 0.83 -0.91 -1.25
C MET A 256 2.23 -0.68 -1.80
N ASN A 257 3.11 -1.67 -1.68
CA ASN A 257 4.33 -1.71 -2.46
C ASN A 257 4.02 -1.97 -3.93
N THR A 258 4.71 -1.29 -4.83
CA THR A 258 4.59 -1.56 -6.26
C THR A 258 5.55 -2.62 -6.73
N LYS A 259 6.79 -2.65 -6.24
CA LYS A 259 7.84 -3.57 -6.67
C LYS A 259 8.40 -4.30 -5.46
N ASP A 260 8.80 -5.56 -5.65
CA ASP A 260 9.68 -6.28 -4.72
C ASP A 260 11.15 -6.00 -5.08
N GLU A 261 12.08 -6.17 -4.12
CA GLU A 261 13.52 -5.90 -4.32
C GLU A 261 14.14 -6.62 -5.54
N ASP A 262 13.55 -7.74 -5.97
CA ASP A 262 14.01 -8.56 -7.09
C ASP A 262 13.19 -8.41 -8.39
N GLN A 263 12.20 -7.51 -8.43
CA GLN A 263 11.26 -7.38 -9.56
C GLN A 263 11.34 -6.02 -10.26
N GLN A 264 11.50 -6.05 -11.60
CA GLN A 264 11.45 -4.83 -12.44
C GLN A 264 10.02 -4.36 -12.74
N ALA A 265 9.01 -5.20 -12.53
CA ALA A 265 7.61 -4.92 -12.82
C ALA A 265 6.79 -4.87 -11.53
N MET A 266 5.60 -4.27 -11.61
CA MET A 266 4.71 -4.22 -10.45
C MET A 266 4.38 -5.64 -9.97
N HIS A 267 4.44 -5.87 -8.65
CA HIS A 267 4.09 -7.15 -8.01
C HIS A 267 2.70 -7.60 -8.47
N GLY A 268 2.55 -8.91 -8.71
CA GLY A 268 1.48 -9.48 -9.53
C GLY A 268 0.05 -9.15 -9.07
N LEU A 269 -0.14 -8.80 -7.80
CA LEU A 269 -1.44 -8.40 -7.24
C LEU A 269 -1.71 -6.89 -7.31
N VAL A 270 -0.67 -6.06 -7.32
CA VAL A 270 -0.77 -4.62 -7.11
C VAL A 270 -1.30 -3.93 -8.36
N HIS A 271 -0.85 -4.33 -9.55
CA HIS A 271 -1.34 -3.74 -10.78
C HIS A 271 -2.85 -4.01 -11.00
N PRO A 272 -3.35 -5.26 -10.92
CA PRO A 272 -4.79 -5.52 -10.98
C PRO A 272 -5.59 -4.72 -9.95
N LEU A 273 -5.10 -4.62 -8.71
CA LEU A 273 -5.76 -3.82 -7.67
C LEU A 273 -5.78 -2.35 -8.00
N ALA A 274 -4.65 -1.82 -8.46
CA ALA A 274 -4.56 -0.43 -8.86
C ALA A 274 -5.45 -0.13 -10.07
N VAL A 275 -5.73 -1.08 -10.96
CA VAL A 275 -6.72 -0.91 -12.03
C VAL A 275 -8.16 -0.97 -11.50
N GLU A 276 -8.49 -1.91 -10.61
CA GLU A 276 -9.85 -2.14 -10.11
C GLU A 276 -10.31 -1.09 -9.08
N LEU A 277 -9.44 -0.67 -8.16
CA LEU A 277 -9.77 0.19 -7.02
C LEU A 277 -9.75 1.68 -7.38
N ARG A 278 -10.80 2.12 -8.05
CA ARG A 278 -10.90 3.47 -8.65
C ARG A 278 -11.56 4.52 -7.75
N THR A 279 -12.10 4.10 -6.62
CA THR A 279 -12.99 4.91 -5.79
C THR A 279 -12.26 5.61 -4.65
N ILE A 280 -11.06 5.15 -4.27
CA ILE A 280 -10.25 5.68 -3.19
C ILE A 280 -8.80 5.99 -3.64
N PRO A 281 -8.07 6.87 -2.94
CA PRO A 281 -6.64 7.07 -3.08
C PRO A 281 -5.82 5.80 -2.86
N LEU A 282 -4.78 5.66 -3.67
CA LEU A 282 -3.78 4.61 -3.54
C LEU A 282 -2.39 5.23 -3.37
N LEU A 283 -1.68 4.91 -2.30
CA LEU A 283 -0.25 5.19 -2.16
C LEU A 283 0.53 3.98 -2.66
N LEU A 284 1.21 4.17 -3.79
CA LEU A 284 1.99 3.18 -4.50
C LEU A 284 3.47 3.43 -4.20
N LEU A 285 4.08 2.56 -3.40
CA LEU A 285 5.45 2.71 -2.91
C LEU A 285 6.49 2.05 -3.82
#